data_AF-F4L6N7-F1
#
_entry.id   AF-F4L6N7-F1
#
_cell.length_a   1.000
_cell.length_b   1.000
_cell.length_c   1.000
_cell.angle_alpha   90.00
_cell.angle_beta   90.00
_cell.angle_gamma   90.00
#
_symmetry.space_group_name_H-M   'P 1'
#
loop_
_entity.id
_entity.type
_entity.pdbx_description
1 polymer ?
#
loop_
_entity_poly.entity_id
_entity_poly.type
_entity_poly.pdbx_seq_one_letter_code
_entity_poly.pdbx_strand_id
1 'polypeptide(L)'
;MSFEVEGKLHKIFPAENKSGSFQAREFVIEVESGQYPQMVKFQLVQDRCGLIDDYSEGDMIKVHFDLRGREWQGKYFTNLNAWRLDRPSKAEKSAAPSTAADDDGSFPTTSDERTTAASSKDMDDLPF
;
A
#
# COMPACT_ATOMS: atom_id res chain seq x y z
N MET A 1 7.35 -14.01 20.70
CA MET A 1 7.26 -14.65 19.37
C MET A 1 6.84 -13.56 18.42
N SER A 2 7.61 -13.33 17.36
CA SER A 2 7.29 -12.37 16.31
C SER A 2 6.51 -13.05 15.21
N PHE A 3 5.44 -12.40 14.76
CA PHE A 3 4.60 -12.82 13.64
C PHE A 3 4.58 -11.71 12.59
N GLU A 4 4.20 -12.08 11.37
CA GLU A 4 3.98 -11.14 10.29
C GLU A 4 2.66 -11.44 9.58
N VAL A 5 2.02 -10.40 9.08
CA VAL A 5 0.80 -10.51 8.27
C VAL A 5 0.77 -9.41 7.23
N GLU A 6 0.26 -9.72 6.04
CA GLU A 6 0.05 -8.76 4.97
C GLU A 6 -1.44 -8.53 4.79
N GLY A 7 -1.83 -7.27 4.63
CA GLY A 7 -3.23 -6.91 4.49
C GLY A 7 -3.41 -5.45 4.09
N LYS A 8 -4.64 -5.12 3.73
CA LYS A 8 -5.02 -3.77 3.32
C LYS A 8 -5.35 -2.93 4.54
N LEU A 9 -4.75 -1.76 4.69
CA LEU A 9 -5.05 -0.83 5.77
C LEU A 9 -6.50 -0.36 5.64
N HIS A 10 -7.33 -0.71 6.61
CA HIS A 10 -8.77 -0.42 6.56
C HIS A 10 -9.11 0.86 7.31
N LYS A 11 -8.51 1.06 8.50
CA LYS A 11 -8.80 2.23 9.35
C LYS A 11 -7.67 2.58 10.28
N ILE A 12 -7.40 3.86 10.46
CA ILE A 12 -6.44 4.38 11.44
C ILE A 12 -7.20 5.14 12.53
N PHE A 13 -6.94 4.82 13.79
CA PHE A 13 -7.53 5.54 14.93
C PHE A 13 -6.57 6.63 15.43
N PRO A 14 -7.09 7.68 16.08
CA PRO A 14 -6.24 8.66 16.75
C PRO A 14 -5.41 8.01 17.85
N ALA A 15 -4.26 8.60 18.15
CA ALA A 15 -3.44 8.15 19.27
C ALA A 15 -4.14 8.46 20.61
N GLU A 16 -4.26 7.47 21.48
CA GLU A 16 -4.80 7.57 22.82
C GLU A 16 -3.68 7.51 23.86
N ASN A 17 -3.74 8.38 24.86
CA ASN A 17 -2.82 8.36 25.99
C ASN A 17 -3.41 7.48 27.10
N LYS A 18 -2.93 6.24 27.27
CA LYS A 18 -3.48 5.32 28.30
C LYS A 18 -2.88 5.56 29.69
N SER A 19 -1.71 6.20 29.77
CA SER A 19 -1.08 6.65 31.02
C SER A 19 -0.09 7.76 30.69
N GLY A 20 0.32 8.61 31.63
CA GLY A 20 1.06 9.85 31.37
C GLY A 20 2.31 9.75 30.48
N SER A 21 2.91 8.56 30.34
CA SER A 21 4.03 8.27 29.42
C SER A 21 3.74 7.18 28.37
N PHE A 22 2.54 6.59 28.39
CA PHE A 22 2.15 5.49 27.52
C PHE A 22 1.07 5.93 26.54
N GLN A 23 1.54 6.31 25.36
CA GLN A 23 0.69 6.52 24.20
C GLN A 23 0.52 5.20 23.44
N ALA A 24 -0.71 4.95 22.98
CA ALA A 24 -1.06 3.84 22.11
C ALA A 24 -1.83 4.37 20.92
N ARG A 25 -1.58 3.81 19.74
CA ARG A 25 -2.38 4.10 18.55
C ARG A 25 -2.85 2.80 17.95
N GLU A 26 -4.12 2.73 17.59
CA GLU A 26 -4.72 1.51 17.05
C GLU A 26 -5.00 1.69 15.55
N PHE A 27 -4.90 0.61 14.80
CA PHE A 27 -5.27 0.57 13.38
C PHE A 27 -5.82 -0.81 13.03
N VAL A 28 -6.60 -0.89 11.96
CA VAL A 28 -7.22 -2.14 11.48
C VAL A 28 -6.74 -2.40 10.08
N ILE A 29 -6.32 -3.64 9.84
CA ILE A 29 -6.07 -4.15 8.49
C ILE A 29 -7.11 -5.20 8.13
N GLU A 30 -7.43 -5.27 6.85
CA GLU A 30 -8.20 -6.32 6.23
C GLU A 30 -7.23 -7.38 5.68
N VAL A 31 -7.31 -8.59 6.22
CA VAL A 31 -6.51 -9.73 5.77
C VAL A 31 -7.38 -10.65 4.94
N GLU A 32 -7.00 -10.85 3.68
CA GLU A 32 -7.67 -11.79 2.77
C GLU A 32 -7.31 -13.24 3.12
N SER A 33 -7.85 -13.75 4.23
CA SER A 33 -7.64 -15.14 4.66
C SER A 33 -8.73 -16.05 4.11
N GLY A 34 -8.71 -16.29 2.80
CA GLY A 34 -9.66 -17.17 2.11
C GLY A 34 -10.96 -16.47 1.71
N GLN A 35 -12.10 -17.13 1.92
CA GLN A 35 -13.39 -16.66 1.40
C GLN A 35 -13.99 -15.47 2.19
N TYR A 36 -13.48 -15.21 3.41
CA TYR A 36 -13.99 -14.14 4.27
C TYR A 36 -12.84 -13.24 4.74
N PRO A 37 -12.83 -11.95 4.35
CA PRO A 37 -11.83 -11.01 4.82
C PRO A 37 -11.95 -10.82 6.33
N GLN A 38 -10.81 -10.84 7.01
CA GLN A 38 -10.75 -10.64 8.46
C GLN A 38 -10.25 -9.23 8.79
N MET A 39 -11.02 -8.52 9.62
CA MET A 39 -10.63 -7.22 10.14
C MET A 39 -9.83 -7.41 11.42
N VAL A 40 -8.50 -7.30 11.32
CA VAL A 40 -7.58 -7.53 12.43
C VAL A 40 -7.10 -6.19 12.98
N LYS A 41 -7.33 -5.97 14.27
CA LYS A 41 -6.91 -4.74 14.96
C LYS A 41 -5.52 -4.91 15.57
N PHE A 42 -4.63 -3.98 15.23
CA PHE A 42 -3.28 -3.87 15.75
C PHE A 42 -3.13 -2.62 16.61
N GLN A 43 -2.16 -2.68 17.52
CA GLN A 43 -1.77 -1.57 18.37
C GLN A 43 -0.30 -1.24 18.16
N LEU A 44 0.00 0.04 18.00
CA LEU A 44 1.33 0.64 18.12
C LEU A 44 1.44 1.31 19.48
N VAL A 45 2.64 1.34 20.05
CA VAL A 45 2.90 1.91 21.37
C VAL A 45 4.08 2.86 21.32
N GLN A 46 4.04 3.89 22.16
CA GLN A 46 5.15 4.82 22.41
C GLN A 46 5.69 5.45 21.11
N ASP A 47 6.99 5.28 20.84
CA ASP A 47 7.73 5.79 19.69
C ASP A 47 7.18 5.28 18.34
N ARG A 48 6.48 4.14 18.35
CA ARG A 48 5.98 3.49 17.13
C ARG A 48 4.64 4.01 16.66
N CYS A 49 3.98 4.85 17.45
CA CYS A 49 2.68 5.43 17.07
C CYS A 49 2.75 6.24 15.76
N GLY A 50 3.93 6.75 15.40
CA GLY A 50 4.17 7.49 14.17
C GLY A 50 4.37 6.60 12.93
N LEU A 51 4.65 5.30 13.09
CA LEU A 51 4.93 4.42 11.93
C LEU A 51 3.75 4.34 10.96
N ILE A 52 2.52 4.47 11.45
CA ILE A 52 1.31 4.38 10.62
C ILE A 52 1.03 5.68 9.85
N ASP A 53 1.68 6.80 10.20
CA ASP A 53 1.44 8.09 9.53
C ASP A 53 1.93 8.15 8.09
N ASP A 54 2.88 7.28 7.73
CA ASP A 54 3.39 7.13 6.36
C ASP A 54 2.45 6.31 5.44
N TYR A 55 1.32 5.85 5.95
CA TYR A 55 0.37 4.97 5.25
C TYR A 55 -1.04 5.55 5.26
N SER A 56 -1.79 5.27 4.20
CA SER A 56 -3.17 5.71 4.06
C SER A 56 -4.15 4.53 4.05
N GLU A 57 -5.39 4.79 4.45
CA GLU A 57 -6.47 3.81 4.31
C GLU A 57 -6.58 3.37 2.85
N GLY A 58 -6.53 2.06 2.63
CA GLY A 58 -6.48 1.44 1.32
C GLY A 58 -5.12 0.86 0.91
N ASP A 59 -4.05 1.24 1.60
CA ASP A 59 -2.70 0.77 1.26
C ASP A 59 -2.49 -0.69 1.68
N MET A 60 -1.82 -1.46 0.84
CA MET A 60 -1.34 -2.78 1.23
C MET A 60 -0.10 -2.61 2.11
N ILE A 61 -0.10 -3.23 3.29
CA ILE A 61 1.00 -3.15 4.26
C ILE A 61 1.35 -4.53 4.81
N LYS A 62 2.63 -4.73 5.11
CA LYS A 62 3.13 -5.86 5.88
C LYS A 62 3.35 -5.40 7.32
N VAL A 63 2.66 -6.05 8.26
CA VAL A 63 2.70 -5.74 9.69
C VAL A 63 3.50 -6.81 10.41
N HIS A 64 4.58 -6.41 11.06
CA HIS A 64 5.32 -7.25 11.99
C HIS A 64 4.89 -6.95 13.42
N PHE A 65 4.50 -7.99 14.16
CA PHE A 65 3.87 -7.84 15.47
C PHE A 65 4.25 -8.95 16.45
N ASP A 66 4.03 -8.67 17.73
CA ASP A 66 4.05 -9.67 18.79
C ASP A 66 2.64 -10.01 19.23
N LEU A 67 2.35 -11.31 19.41
CA LEU A 67 1.13 -11.79 20.03
C LEU A 67 1.31 -11.79 21.56
N ARG A 68 0.55 -10.94 22.27
CA ARG A 68 0.58 -10.87 23.74
C ARG A 68 -0.78 -11.26 24.31
N GLY A 69 -0.79 -12.23 25.22
CA GLY A 69 -1.96 -12.59 26.01
C GLY A 69 -1.78 -12.14 27.45
N ARG A 70 -2.82 -11.58 28.06
CA ARG A 70 -2.86 -11.34 29.51
C ARG A 70 -4.19 -11.81 30.10
N GLU A 71 -4.11 -12.47 31.24
CA GLU A 71 -5.29 -12.77 32.03
C GLU A 71 -5.63 -11.57 32.92
N TRP A 72 -6.90 -11.20 32.96
CA TRP A 72 -7.44 -10.20 33.87
C TRP A 72 -8.78 -10.68 34.40
N GLN A 73 -8.82 -10.96 35.71
CA GLN A 73 -10.04 -11.43 36.41
C GLN A 73 -10.68 -12.65 35.72
N GLY A 74 -9.87 -13.66 35.35
CA GLY A 74 -10.33 -14.86 34.67
C GLY A 74 -10.73 -14.67 33.19
N LYS A 75 -10.56 -13.47 32.63
CA LYS A 75 -10.76 -13.18 31.21
C LYS A 75 -9.41 -13.04 30.51
N TYR A 76 -9.27 -13.64 29.34
CA TYR A 76 -8.04 -13.59 28.56
C TYR A 76 -8.16 -12.52 27.48
N PHE A 77 -7.23 -11.57 27.50
CA PHE A 77 -7.16 -10.49 26.53
C PHE A 77 -5.95 -10.67 25.65
N THR A 78 -6.19 -10.67 24.35
CA THR A 78 -5.12 -10.71 23.34
C THR A 78 -4.84 -9.31 22.84
N ASN A 79 -3.57 -9.00 22.66
CA ASN A 79 -3.10 -7.75 22.10
C ASN A 79 -2.06 -8.04 21.02
N LEU A 80 -2.27 -7.46 19.85
CA LEU A 80 -1.35 -7.56 18.71
C LEU A 80 -0.53 -6.29 18.66
N ASN A 81 0.68 -6.34 19.23
CA ASN A 81 1.54 -5.18 19.32
C ASN A 81 2.43 -5.11 18.09
N ALA A 82 2.08 -4.25 17.14
CA ALA A 82 2.88 -3.98 15.96
C ALA A 82 4.17 -3.26 16.36
N TRP A 83 5.29 -3.66 15.77
CA TRP A 83 6.59 -3.05 16.02
C TRP A 83 7.29 -2.58 14.76
N ARG A 84 6.87 -3.05 13.59
CA ARG A 84 7.36 -2.62 12.29
C ARG A 84 6.28 -2.76 11.23
N LEU A 85 6.26 -1.81 10.30
CA LEU A 85 5.41 -1.81 9.13
C LEU A 85 6.34 -1.72 7.91
N ASP A 86 6.05 -2.49 6.87
CA ASP A 86 6.74 -2.40 5.59
C ASP A 86 5.69 -2.28 4.48
N ARG A 87 6.03 -1.55 3.40
CA ARG A 87 5.24 -1.64 2.18
C ARG A 87 5.58 -2.97 1.51
N PRO A 88 4.61 -3.79 1.09
CA PRO A 88 4.90 -4.99 0.32
C PRO A 88 5.70 -4.54 -0.91
N SER A 89 6.80 -5.23 -1.18
CA SER A 89 7.74 -4.84 -2.22
C SER A 89 6.99 -4.74 -3.55
N LYS A 90 6.65 -3.52 -3.96
CA LYS A 90 6.33 -3.21 -5.34
C LYS A 90 7.68 -3.27 -6.01
N ALA A 91 8.00 -4.42 -6.61
CA ALA A 91 9.20 -4.60 -7.42
C ALA A 91 9.41 -3.29 -8.20
N GLU A 92 10.46 -2.57 -7.84
CA GLU A 92 10.79 -1.31 -8.46
C GLU A 92 10.90 -1.61 -9.95
N LYS A 93 9.89 -1.21 -10.72
CA LYS A 93 10.09 -0.99 -12.15
C LYS A 93 11.08 0.15 -12.18
N SER A 94 12.36 -0.21 -12.31
CA SER A 94 13.43 0.71 -12.65
C SER A 94 12.90 1.65 -13.71
N ALA A 95 12.68 2.91 -13.32
CA ALA A 95 12.55 3.98 -14.28
C ALA A 95 13.90 4.02 -14.99
N ALA A 96 13.94 3.50 -16.22
CA ALA A 96 15.09 3.64 -17.09
C ALA A 96 15.40 5.15 -17.19
N PRO A 97 16.67 5.57 -17.03
CA PRO A 97 17.02 6.95 -17.28
C PRO A 97 16.78 7.25 -18.75
N SER A 98 15.90 8.20 -19.04
CA SER A 98 15.76 8.80 -20.35
C SER A 98 17.07 9.48 -20.70
N THR A 99 17.85 8.89 -21.60
CA THR A 99 19.04 9.51 -22.19
C THR A 99 18.59 10.66 -23.08
N ALA A 100 18.64 11.89 -22.55
CA ALA A 100 18.67 13.08 -23.38
C ALA A 100 20.11 13.24 -23.89
N ALA A 101 20.30 13.05 -25.19
CA ALA A 101 21.52 13.41 -25.90
C ALA A 101 21.13 14.41 -26.99
N ASP A 102 21.41 15.68 -26.69
CA ASP A 102 21.44 16.77 -27.66
C ASP A 102 22.81 16.80 -28.37
N ASP A 103 22.78 17.26 -29.63
CA ASP A 103 23.87 17.83 -30.45
C ASP A 103 24.67 16.90 -31.40
N ASP A 104 24.37 16.98 -32.71
CA ASP A 104 25.26 17.59 -33.75
C ASP A 104 24.81 17.26 -35.20
N GLY A 105 24.70 18.30 -36.05
CA GLY A 105 25.17 18.29 -37.45
C GLY A 105 24.48 17.48 -38.58
N SER A 106 23.50 18.10 -39.25
CA SER A 106 23.32 18.18 -40.73
C SER A 106 22.93 16.96 -41.63
N PHE A 107 22.02 17.25 -42.59
CA PHE A 107 21.68 16.62 -43.90
C PHE A 107 20.46 15.67 -43.99
N PRO A 108 19.75 15.63 -45.16
CA PRO A 108 18.83 16.64 -45.69
C PRO A 108 17.38 16.13 -45.79
N THR A 109 16.44 17.07 -45.89
CA THR A 109 15.01 16.81 -46.13
C THR A 109 14.77 16.21 -47.52
N THR A 110 13.97 15.14 -47.59
CA THR A 110 13.22 14.81 -48.81
C THR A 110 11.74 14.96 -48.49
N SER A 111 11.11 15.95 -49.12
CA SER A 111 9.68 15.97 -49.33
C SER A 111 9.33 14.82 -50.28
N ASP A 112 8.40 13.95 -49.87
CA ASP A 112 7.47 13.36 -50.81
C ASP A 112 6.07 13.41 -50.16
N GLU A 113 5.23 14.26 -50.74
CA GLU A 113 3.86 14.48 -50.36
C GLU A 113 2.97 13.52 -51.18
N ARG A 114 2.13 12.72 -50.52
CA ARG A 114 0.93 12.16 -51.16
C ARG A 114 -0.24 12.07 -50.17
N THR A 115 -1.00 13.16 -50.15
CA THR A 115 -2.45 13.22 -50.38
C THR A 115 -3.34 12.11 -49.79
N THR A 116 -4.05 12.50 -48.72
CA THR A 116 -5.47 12.24 -48.40
C THR A 116 -6.15 10.99 -48.94
N ALA A 117 -6.63 10.12 -48.03
CA ALA A 117 -7.94 9.48 -48.16
C ALA A 117 -8.44 9.02 -46.79
N ALA A 118 -9.69 9.38 -46.52
CA ALA A 118 -10.44 9.10 -45.31
C ALA A 118 -10.59 7.61 -44.99
N SER A 119 -10.67 7.28 -43.70
CA SER A 119 -11.65 6.30 -43.24
C SER A 119 -11.96 6.50 -41.76
N SER A 120 -12.96 7.34 -41.51
CA SER A 120 -13.81 7.30 -40.33
C SER A 120 -15.15 6.70 -40.77
N LYS A 121 -15.33 5.39 -40.55
CA LYS A 121 -16.56 4.58 -40.71
C LYS A 121 -16.13 3.11 -40.66
N ASP A 122 -16.63 2.19 -39.85
CA ASP A 122 -17.84 2.14 -39.03
C ASP A 122 -17.50 1.29 -37.79
N MET A 123 -17.72 1.89 -36.62
CA MET A 123 -18.02 1.17 -35.38
C MET A 123 -19.50 0.75 -35.48
N ASP A 124 -19.86 -0.38 -36.13
CA ASP A 124 -21.24 -0.90 -36.00
C ASP A 124 -21.49 -2.30 -36.59
N ASP A 125 -20.72 -3.34 -36.26
CA ASP A 125 -21.25 -4.71 -36.47
C ASP A 125 -20.64 -5.74 -35.51
N LEU A 126 -21.16 -5.77 -34.28
CA LEU A 126 -20.98 -6.89 -33.35
C LEU A 126 -22.06 -7.95 -33.65
N PRO A 127 -21.69 -9.20 -33.96
CA PRO A 127 -22.65 -10.26 -34.22
C PRO A 127 -23.36 -10.72 -32.94
N PHE A 128 -24.67 -10.92 -33.06
CA PHE A 128 -25.52 -11.63 -32.10
C PHE A 128 -25.07 -13.08 -31.86
#